data_AF-A0A7X7TAC3-F1
#
_entry.id   AF-A0A7X7TAC3-F1
#
_cell.length_a   1.000
_cell.length_b   1.000
_cell.length_c   1.000
_cell.angle_alpha   90.00
_cell.angle_beta   90.00
_cell.angle_gamma   90.00
#
_symmetry.space_group_name_H-M   'P 1'
#
loop_
_entity.id
_entity.type
_entity.pdbx_description
1 polymer ?
#
loop_
_entity_poly.entity_id
_entity_poly.type
_entity_poly.pdbx_seq_one_letter_code
_entity_poly.pdbx_strand_id
1 'polypeptide(L)'
;MKRVKQIVAVCVVLLTVAGSVSANVTLSFRAISNNSGISAALAPQFALDVSDTTDGNILFRLWNHVGIPCSITKVYFENPESVLTLPGDITNSAGVNFTSPTNPGNLPEGNTIGFQTDPFGAGTQGKPKTGIDATDEYVDIRFGLNTTYANVEAKLLAASMRIGIHVQSINGDTSDSFVTMTPPPSVPAPAAVALGSIGIALVGWLRRRNAI
;
A
#
# COMPACT_ATOMS: atom_id res chain seq x y z
N MET A 1 5.14 52.43 -49.25
CA MET A 1 5.12 52.62 -47.78
C MET A 1 4.21 51.58 -47.15
N LYS A 2 4.74 50.41 -46.75
CA LYS A 2 3.98 49.36 -46.05
C LYS A 2 4.50 49.28 -44.61
N ARG A 3 3.66 49.61 -43.64
CA ARG A 3 3.99 49.57 -42.21
C ARG A 3 3.79 48.13 -41.71
N VAL A 4 4.89 47.41 -41.46
CA VAL A 4 4.88 46.11 -40.77
C VAL A 4 4.78 46.38 -39.28
N LYS A 5 3.64 46.03 -38.66
CA LYS A 5 3.46 46.08 -37.21
C LYS A 5 4.07 44.80 -36.63
N GLN A 6 5.21 44.93 -35.94
CA GLN A 6 5.79 43.84 -35.16
C GLN A 6 4.95 43.65 -33.89
N ILE A 7 4.33 42.48 -33.76
CA ILE A 7 3.64 42.04 -32.54
C ILE A 7 4.70 41.34 -31.70
N VAL A 8 5.09 41.95 -30.58
CA VAL A 8 5.93 41.32 -29.56
C VAL A 8 5.03 40.46 -28.68
N ALA A 9 5.14 39.14 -28.80
CA ALA A 9 4.51 38.21 -27.89
C ALA A 9 5.38 38.09 -26.62
N VAL A 10 4.85 38.55 -25.48
CA VAL A 10 5.48 38.37 -24.17
C VAL A 10 5.08 36.99 -23.64
N CYS A 11 6.00 36.04 -23.66
CA CYS A 11 5.83 34.75 -22.98
C CYS A 11 6.11 34.93 -21.49
N VAL A 12 5.05 35.01 -20.69
CA VAL A 12 5.15 34.89 -19.22
C VAL A 12 5.37 33.41 -18.89
N VAL A 13 6.59 33.06 -18.48
CA VAL A 13 6.88 31.75 -17.88
C VAL A 13 6.44 31.81 -16.43
N LEU A 14 5.32 31.19 -16.11
CA LEU A 14 4.88 30.98 -14.73
C LEU A 14 5.77 29.88 -14.11
N LEU A 15 6.73 30.28 -13.27
CA LEU A 15 7.53 29.35 -12.48
C LEU A 15 6.66 28.89 -11.30
N THR A 16 6.00 27.74 -11.45
CA THR A 16 5.30 27.08 -10.35
C THR A 16 6.34 26.43 -9.46
N VAL A 17 6.54 26.98 -8.26
CA VAL A 17 7.23 26.24 -7.19
C VAL A 17 6.26 25.15 -6.76
N ALA A 18 6.42 23.96 -7.31
CA ALA A 18 5.78 22.77 -6.79
C ALA A 18 6.34 22.55 -5.37
N GLY A 19 5.59 22.97 -4.36
CA GLY A 19 5.82 22.45 -3.01
C GLY A 19 5.71 20.94 -3.10
N SER A 20 6.69 20.22 -2.56
CA SER A 20 6.62 18.77 -2.42
C SER A 20 5.39 18.46 -1.55
N VAL A 21 4.29 18.08 -2.18
CA VAL A 21 3.24 17.32 -1.48
C VAL A 21 3.93 16.04 -1.04
N SER A 22 4.00 15.81 0.27
CA SER A 22 4.36 14.51 0.81
C SER A 22 3.35 13.52 0.23
N ALA A 23 3.85 12.60 -0.60
CA ALA A 23 3.01 11.64 -1.29
C ALA A 23 2.74 10.47 -0.35
N ASN A 24 1.48 10.03 -0.30
CA ASN A 24 1.13 8.75 0.29
C ASN A 24 1.81 7.62 -0.51
N VAL A 25 2.45 6.68 0.18
CA VAL A 25 2.97 5.46 -0.45
C VAL A 25 2.02 4.31 -0.16
N THR A 26 1.60 3.60 -1.21
CA THR A 26 0.83 2.37 -1.08
C THR A 26 1.75 1.18 -1.32
N LEU A 27 1.85 0.29 -0.33
CA LEU A 27 2.62 -0.93 -0.40
C LEU A 27 1.70 -2.12 -0.67
N SER A 28 2.14 -3.00 -1.57
CA SER A 28 1.50 -4.30 -1.80
C SER A 28 2.14 -5.38 -0.92
N PHE A 29 1.46 -6.52 -0.82
CA PHE A 29 1.95 -7.66 -0.07
C PHE A 29 2.41 -8.81 -0.99
N ARG A 30 3.33 -9.62 -0.47
CA ARG A 30 3.65 -10.96 -1.00
C ARG A 30 3.50 -11.99 0.11
N ALA A 31 3.13 -13.21 -0.25
CA ALA A 31 3.05 -14.30 0.70
C ALA A 31 4.45 -14.78 1.13
N ILE A 32 4.59 -15.17 2.40
CA ILE A 32 5.77 -15.86 2.94
C ILE A 32 5.44 -17.30 3.38
N SER A 33 4.17 -17.66 3.37
CA SER A 33 3.67 -19.01 3.53
C SER A 33 2.62 -19.34 2.45
N ASN A 34 2.30 -20.61 2.28
CA ASN A 34 1.22 -21.05 1.38
C ASN A 34 0.47 -22.27 1.94
N ASN A 35 0.07 -22.19 3.21
CA ASN A 35 -0.70 -23.24 3.88
C ASN A 35 -2.11 -23.37 3.27
N SER A 36 -2.66 -22.29 2.72
CA SER A 36 -3.96 -22.30 2.03
C SER A 36 -3.91 -22.87 0.60
N GLY A 37 -2.72 -22.96 0.01
CA GLY A 37 -2.54 -23.28 -1.41
C GLY A 37 -2.91 -22.16 -2.39
N ILE A 38 -3.43 -21.02 -1.90
CA ILE A 38 -3.92 -19.90 -2.72
C ILE A 38 -3.29 -18.54 -2.36
N SER A 39 -2.21 -18.52 -1.57
CA SER A 39 -1.65 -17.27 -1.04
C SER A 39 -1.20 -16.28 -2.13
N ALA A 40 -0.71 -16.78 -3.26
CA ALA A 40 -0.36 -15.94 -4.42
C ALA A 40 -1.56 -15.22 -5.05
N ALA A 41 -2.72 -15.87 -5.09
CA ALA A 41 -3.97 -15.26 -5.59
C ALA A 41 -4.58 -14.31 -4.56
N LEU A 42 -4.29 -14.52 -3.28
CA LEU A 42 -4.78 -13.71 -2.17
C LEU A 42 -4.01 -12.38 -2.04
N ALA A 43 -2.69 -12.41 -2.21
CA ALA A 43 -1.82 -11.25 -1.96
C ALA A 43 -2.25 -9.92 -2.61
N PRO A 44 -2.77 -9.88 -3.86
CA PRO A 44 -3.18 -8.63 -4.52
C PRO A 44 -4.36 -7.90 -3.86
N GLN A 45 -5.14 -8.56 -3.00
CA GLN A 45 -6.27 -7.89 -2.33
C GLN A 45 -5.85 -7.08 -1.11
N PHE A 46 -4.61 -7.23 -0.65
CA PHE A 46 -4.09 -6.52 0.52
C PHE A 46 -3.28 -5.31 0.10
N ALA A 47 -3.51 -4.19 0.79
CA ALA A 47 -2.76 -2.96 0.59
C ALA A 47 -2.47 -2.29 1.93
N LEU A 48 -1.33 -1.60 2.01
CA LEU A 48 -0.97 -0.77 3.14
C LEU A 48 -0.68 0.63 2.63
N ASP A 49 -1.53 1.59 2.98
CA ASP A 49 -1.26 2.99 2.75
C ASP A 49 -0.43 3.54 3.90
N VAL A 50 0.59 4.31 3.55
CA VAL A 50 1.46 4.99 4.50
C VAL A 50 1.48 6.47 4.14
N SER A 51 1.19 7.31 5.13
CA SER A 51 1.15 8.77 4.95
C SER A 51 1.73 9.48 6.16
N ASP A 52 2.30 10.65 5.94
CA ASP A 52 2.56 11.59 7.02
C ASP A 52 1.24 12.17 7.54
N THR A 53 1.27 12.63 8.78
CA THR A 53 0.18 13.38 9.39
C THR A 53 0.64 14.79 9.71
N THR A 54 -0.31 15.72 9.85
CA THR A 54 -0.02 17.15 10.09
C THR A 54 0.68 17.43 11.42
N ASP A 55 0.66 16.48 12.36
CA ASP A 55 1.33 16.55 13.66
C ASP A 55 2.71 15.87 13.67
N GLY A 56 3.27 15.52 12.50
CA GLY A 56 4.62 14.96 12.37
C GLY A 56 4.71 13.46 12.69
N ASN A 57 3.56 12.79 12.79
CA ASN A 57 3.48 11.35 12.93
C ASN A 57 3.39 10.68 11.55
N ILE A 58 3.45 9.35 11.54
CA ILE A 58 3.18 8.51 10.39
C ILE A 58 1.94 7.67 10.65
N LEU A 59 1.10 7.51 9.64
CA LEU A 59 -0.12 6.69 9.68
C LEU A 59 0.04 5.50 8.74
N PHE A 60 -0.18 4.30 9.28
CA PHE A 60 -0.28 3.07 8.51
C PHE A 60 -1.74 2.63 8.48
N ARG A 61 -2.34 2.61 7.29
CA ARG A 61 -3.70 2.13 7.07
C ARG A 61 -3.69 0.83 6.30
N LEU A 62 -4.23 -0.22 6.90
CA LEU A 62 -4.28 -1.54 6.29
C LEU A 62 -5.65 -1.82 5.68
N TRP A 63 -5.65 -2.40 4.48
CA TRP A 63 -6.83 -2.73 3.71
C TRP A 63 -6.90 -4.20 3.30
N ASN A 64 -8.13 -4.69 3.23
CA ASN A 64 -8.51 -5.90 2.51
C ASN A 64 -9.57 -5.51 1.49
N HIS A 65 -9.26 -5.51 0.19
CA HIS A 65 -10.22 -5.18 -0.87
C HIS A 65 -11.15 -6.35 -1.23
N VAL A 66 -11.13 -7.44 -0.44
CA VAL A 66 -12.07 -8.57 -0.43
C VAL A 66 -12.46 -9.08 -1.81
N GLY A 67 -11.59 -9.90 -2.39
CA GLY A 67 -11.97 -10.77 -3.52
C GLY A 67 -12.20 -12.22 -3.06
N ILE A 68 -11.36 -12.70 -2.15
CA ILE A 68 -11.40 -14.06 -1.61
C ILE A 68 -11.69 -13.98 -0.10
N PRO A 69 -12.68 -14.74 0.41
CA PRO A 69 -13.03 -14.72 1.83
C PRO A 69 -11.83 -15.07 2.73
N CYS A 70 -11.43 -14.11 3.55
CA CYS A 70 -10.43 -14.23 4.61
C CYS A 70 -10.48 -12.97 5.50
N SER A 71 -9.79 -13.00 6.63
CA SER A 71 -9.69 -11.87 7.53
C SER A 71 -8.23 -11.57 7.89
N ILE A 72 -7.82 -10.31 7.78
CA ILE A 72 -6.53 -9.89 8.33
C ILE A 72 -6.70 -9.71 9.84
N THR A 73 -6.02 -10.54 10.64
CA THR A 73 -6.22 -10.55 12.10
C THR A 73 -5.04 -9.99 12.89
N LYS A 74 -3.87 -9.83 12.26
CA LYS A 74 -2.67 -9.30 12.92
C LYS A 74 -1.81 -8.52 11.94
N VAL A 75 -1.15 -7.50 12.45
CA VAL A 75 -0.14 -6.70 11.77
C VAL A 75 1.10 -6.59 12.65
N TYR A 76 2.27 -6.68 12.01
CA TYR A 76 3.58 -6.76 12.62
C TYR A 76 4.50 -5.75 11.94
N PHE A 77 5.37 -5.12 12.71
CA PHE A 77 6.30 -4.11 12.20
C PHE A 77 7.73 -4.60 12.38
N GLU A 78 8.58 -4.40 11.38
CA GLU A 78 10.01 -4.24 11.64
C GLU A 78 10.27 -2.77 11.95
N ASN A 79 11.17 -2.51 12.90
CA ASN A 79 11.54 -1.15 13.29
C ASN A 79 13.07 -0.98 13.31
N PRO A 80 13.73 -1.10 12.15
CA PRO A 80 15.19 -0.99 12.08
C PRO A 80 15.61 0.39 12.57
N GLU A 81 16.68 0.44 13.38
CA GLU A 81 17.21 1.68 13.96
C GLU A 81 16.20 2.46 14.82
N SER A 82 15.10 1.82 15.25
CA SER A 82 14.06 2.45 16.08
C SER A 82 13.49 3.74 15.48
N VAL A 83 13.25 3.73 14.17
CA VAL A 83 12.67 4.88 13.43
C VAL A 83 11.25 5.22 13.86
N LEU A 84 10.46 4.21 14.25
CA LEU A 84 9.16 4.37 14.89
C LEU A 84 9.34 4.47 16.41
N THR A 85 8.58 5.34 17.05
CA THR A 85 8.40 5.37 18.51
C THR A 85 7.10 4.66 18.91
N LEU A 86 6.78 4.61 20.21
CA LEU A 86 5.55 3.98 20.70
C LEU A 86 4.33 4.43 19.87
N PRO A 87 3.42 3.49 19.49
CA PRO A 87 2.23 3.84 18.73
C PRO A 87 1.42 4.89 19.51
N GLY A 88 1.12 5.99 18.82
CA GLY A 88 0.31 7.06 19.36
C GLY A 88 -1.13 6.61 19.55
N ASP A 89 -1.73 5.99 18.52
CA ASP A 89 -3.13 5.56 18.52
C ASP A 89 -3.38 4.38 17.57
N ILE A 90 -4.30 3.49 17.93
CA ILE A 90 -4.91 2.49 17.04
C ILE A 90 -6.38 2.86 16.86
N THR A 91 -6.77 3.18 15.63
CA THR A 91 -8.15 3.50 15.28
C THR A 91 -8.72 2.40 14.39
N ASN A 92 -9.90 1.88 14.75
CA ASN A 92 -10.57 0.82 14.03
C ASN A 92 -11.77 1.38 13.28
N SER A 93 -12.04 0.86 12.08
CA SER A 93 -13.35 1.03 11.44
C SER A 93 -14.44 0.26 12.21
N ALA A 94 -15.70 0.42 11.80
CA ALA A 94 -16.77 -0.46 12.29
C ALA A 94 -16.45 -1.94 11.96
N GLY A 95 -16.77 -2.88 12.86
CA GLY A 95 -16.50 -4.32 12.68
C GLY A 95 -15.09 -4.77 13.11
N VAL A 96 -14.11 -3.87 13.01
CA VAL A 96 -12.69 -4.15 13.30
C VAL A 96 -12.35 -3.88 14.77
N ASN A 97 -11.50 -4.71 15.39
CA ASN A 97 -11.09 -4.53 16.78
C ASN A 97 -9.64 -4.99 17.05
N PHE A 98 -8.68 -4.21 16.56
CA PHE A 98 -7.26 -4.39 16.84
C PHE A 98 -6.84 -3.68 18.11
N THR A 99 -5.96 -4.35 18.86
CA THR A 99 -5.24 -3.77 20.01
C THR A 99 -3.77 -4.17 19.97
N SER A 100 -2.93 -3.42 20.67
CA SER A 100 -1.52 -3.77 20.89
C SER A 100 -1.30 -4.31 22.32
N PRO A 101 -0.36 -5.25 22.54
CA PRO A 101 0.44 -5.94 21.53
C PRO A 101 -0.34 -7.05 20.83
N THR A 102 0.23 -7.56 19.74
CA THR A 102 -0.24 -8.77 19.06
C THR A 102 0.15 -10.04 19.83
N ASN A 103 -0.67 -11.10 19.72
CA ASN A 103 -0.39 -12.43 20.25
C ASN A 103 -0.76 -13.51 19.20
N PRO A 104 0.16 -14.40 18.77
CA PRO A 104 1.58 -14.46 19.15
C PRO A 104 2.35 -13.20 18.71
N GLY A 105 3.35 -12.85 19.52
CA GLY A 105 4.16 -11.63 19.34
C GLY A 105 5.05 -11.64 18.10
N ASN A 106 5.35 -12.81 17.52
CA ASN A 106 6.13 -12.94 16.29
C ASN A 106 5.22 -13.25 15.10
N LEU A 107 5.58 -12.71 13.93
CA LEU A 107 4.94 -13.07 12.66
C LEU A 107 5.14 -14.58 12.38
N PRO A 108 4.06 -15.36 12.18
CA PRO A 108 4.19 -16.77 11.78
C PRO A 108 4.96 -16.88 10.46
N GLU A 109 5.90 -17.82 10.37
CA GLU A 109 6.86 -17.99 9.27
C GLU A 109 7.81 -16.80 9.02
N GLY A 110 7.76 -15.73 9.82
CA GLY A 110 8.62 -14.55 9.64
C GLY A 110 10.11 -14.86 9.79
N ASN A 111 10.47 -15.82 10.62
CA ASN A 111 11.86 -16.29 10.80
C ASN A 111 12.49 -16.84 9.51
N THR A 112 11.69 -17.42 8.60
CA THR A 112 12.17 -18.00 7.34
C THR A 112 12.77 -16.94 6.40
N ILE A 113 12.35 -15.68 6.55
CA ILE A 113 12.83 -14.52 5.78
C ILE A 113 13.61 -13.52 6.64
N GLY A 114 13.98 -13.92 7.86
CA GLY A 114 14.67 -13.07 8.83
C GLY A 114 13.87 -11.84 9.28
N PHE A 115 12.53 -11.91 9.28
CA PHE A 115 11.67 -10.82 9.76
C PHE A 115 11.86 -10.59 11.27
N GLN A 116 12.30 -9.39 11.65
CA GLN A 116 12.55 -9.03 13.04
C GLN A 116 11.37 -8.27 13.62
N THR A 117 10.49 -8.97 14.34
CA THR A 117 9.26 -8.38 14.86
C THR A 117 9.55 -7.40 16.00
N ASP A 118 9.08 -6.18 15.83
CA ASP A 118 9.05 -5.16 16.87
C ASP A 118 7.80 -5.33 17.78
N PRO A 119 7.87 -5.00 19.09
CA PRO A 119 6.74 -5.06 20.02
C PRO A 119 5.50 -4.25 19.61
N PHE A 120 5.60 -3.34 18.65
CA PHE A 120 4.52 -2.46 18.19
C PHE A 120 3.41 -3.13 17.37
N GLY A 121 3.46 -4.44 17.17
CA GLY A 121 2.40 -5.17 16.47
C GLY A 121 1.02 -4.99 17.12
N ALA A 122 -0.02 -5.16 16.31
CA ALA A 122 -1.42 -5.12 16.75
C ALA A 122 -2.17 -6.33 16.21
N GLY A 123 -3.15 -6.81 16.98
CA GLY A 123 -3.96 -7.96 16.59
C GLY A 123 -5.36 -7.91 17.16
N THR A 124 -6.26 -8.67 16.54
CA THR A 124 -7.66 -8.74 16.94
C THR A 124 -7.83 -9.41 18.31
N GLN A 125 -8.70 -8.86 19.15
CA GLN A 125 -9.09 -9.51 20.41
C GLN A 125 -10.23 -10.50 20.16
N GLY A 126 -9.99 -11.79 20.42
CA GLY A 126 -10.96 -12.86 20.21
C GLY A 126 -11.01 -13.35 18.75
N LYS A 127 -12.00 -14.20 18.44
CA LYS A 127 -12.16 -14.95 17.18
C LYS A 127 -11.85 -14.09 15.94
N PRO A 128 -11.40 -14.66 14.80
CA PRO A 128 -11.05 -13.93 13.57
C PRO A 128 -12.09 -12.96 12.98
N LYS A 129 -13.32 -12.94 13.52
CA LYS A 129 -14.47 -12.16 13.03
C LYS A 129 -14.38 -10.66 13.30
N THR A 130 -13.34 -10.18 13.97
CA THR A 130 -13.10 -8.75 14.22
C THR A 130 -11.84 -8.24 13.52
N GLY A 131 -11.31 -9.02 12.58
CA GLY A 131 -10.26 -8.58 11.67
C GLY A 131 -10.85 -7.80 10.49
N ILE A 132 -10.00 -7.54 9.50
CA ILE A 132 -10.40 -6.80 8.29
C ILE A 132 -10.84 -7.83 7.24
N ASP A 133 -12.15 -7.95 7.01
CA ASP A 133 -12.76 -8.90 6.08
C ASP A 133 -13.83 -8.30 5.14
N ALA A 134 -14.10 -6.99 5.23
CA ALA A 134 -14.94 -6.22 4.31
C ALA A 134 -14.17 -5.09 3.58
N THR A 135 -14.69 -4.64 2.43
CA THR A 135 -14.02 -3.64 1.55
C THR A 135 -13.91 -2.23 2.14
N ASP A 136 -14.73 -1.92 3.14
CA ASP A 136 -14.81 -0.64 3.86
C ASP A 136 -14.20 -0.72 5.26
N GLU A 137 -13.62 -1.86 5.62
CA GLU A 137 -12.94 -2.06 6.89
C GLU A 137 -11.45 -1.71 6.80
N TYR A 138 -10.92 -1.15 7.89
CA TYR A 138 -9.51 -0.82 8.03
C TYR A 138 -9.08 -0.74 9.49
N VAL A 139 -7.77 -0.84 9.70
CA VAL A 139 -7.11 -0.39 10.94
C VAL A 139 -6.08 0.67 10.60
N ASP A 140 -6.12 1.74 11.38
CA ASP A 140 -5.16 2.84 11.37
C ASP A 140 -4.23 2.69 12.56
N ILE A 141 -2.93 2.63 12.30
CA ILE A 141 -1.90 2.58 13.34
C ILE A 141 -1.00 3.78 13.16
N ARG A 142 -1.04 4.69 14.14
CA ARG A 142 -0.26 5.92 14.12
C ARG A 142 0.98 5.76 14.99
N PHE A 143 2.14 6.15 14.46
CA PHE A 143 3.41 6.15 15.20
C PHE A 143 4.05 7.53 15.20
N GLY A 144 4.70 7.86 16.32
CA GLY A 144 5.69 8.93 16.29
C GLY A 144 6.97 8.49 15.57
N LEU A 145 7.80 9.46 15.20
CA LEU A 145 9.03 9.24 14.45
C LEU A 145 10.25 9.76 15.23
N ASN A 146 11.32 8.98 15.26
CA ASN A 146 12.67 9.44 15.65
C ASN A 146 13.45 10.00 14.44
N THR A 147 12.82 10.04 13.27
CA THR A 147 13.39 10.44 11.99
C THR A 147 12.33 11.19 11.18
N THR A 148 12.56 11.44 9.89
CA THR A 148 11.57 12.07 9.01
C THR A 148 10.68 11.03 8.32
N TYR A 149 9.48 11.41 7.91
CA TYR A 149 8.61 10.57 7.06
C TYR A 149 9.38 10.06 5.83
N ALA A 150 10.09 10.94 5.13
CA ALA A 150 10.89 10.59 3.95
C ALA A 150 11.93 9.50 4.23
N ASN A 151 12.53 9.46 5.43
CA ASN A 151 13.46 8.41 5.79
C ASN A 151 12.77 7.07 6.04
N VAL A 152 11.58 7.08 6.65
CA VAL A 152 10.77 5.85 6.82
C VAL A 152 10.27 5.35 5.48
N GLU A 153 9.73 6.24 4.64
CA GLU A 153 9.32 5.95 3.27
C GLU A 153 10.47 5.31 2.47
N ALA A 154 11.66 5.90 2.50
CA ALA A 154 12.83 5.34 1.83
C ALA A 154 13.17 3.92 2.34
N LYS A 155 13.07 3.67 3.65
CA LYS A 155 13.32 2.35 4.23
C LYS A 155 12.27 1.32 3.79
N LEU A 156 11.00 1.70 3.73
CA LEU A 156 9.89 0.87 3.22
C LEU A 156 10.07 0.55 1.74
N LEU A 157 10.37 1.56 0.91
CA LEU A 157 10.58 1.40 -0.53
C LEU A 157 11.82 0.55 -0.85
N ALA A 158 12.87 0.63 -0.02
CA ALA A 158 14.06 -0.21 -0.12
C ALA A 158 13.88 -1.62 0.48
N ALA A 159 12.70 -1.95 1.02
CA ALA A 159 12.41 -3.19 1.75
C ALA A 159 13.35 -3.48 2.93
N SER A 160 14.05 -2.45 3.42
CA SER A 160 14.89 -2.51 4.64
C SER A 160 14.05 -2.42 5.92
N MET A 161 12.81 -1.95 5.79
CA MET A 161 11.74 -2.02 6.78
C MET A 161 10.55 -2.72 6.12
N ARG A 162 10.03 -3.80 6.72
CA ARG A 162 8.87 -4.54 6.21
C ARG A 162 7.73 -4.52 7.22
N ILE A 163 6.51 -4.53 6.71
CA ILE A 163 5.31 -4.72 7.52
C ILE A 163 4.76 -6.11 7.20
N GLY A 164 4.50 -6.89 8.23
CA GLY A 164 3.95 -8.24 8.13
C GLY A 164 2.48 -8.25 8.50
N ILE A 165 1.71 -9.14 7.88
CA ILE A 165 0.33 -9.42 8.28
C ILE A 165 0.12 -10.92 8.41
N HIS A 166 -0.76 -11.31 9.33
CA HIS A 166 -1.25 -12.68 9.43
C HIS A 166 -2.73 -12.71 9.08
N VAL A 167 -3.06 -13.51 8.07
CA VAL A 167 -4.39 -13.63 7.48
C VAL A 167 -4.94 -15.00 7.85
N GLN A 168 -6.18 -15.03 8.33
CA GLN A 168 -6.84 -16.23 8.83
C GLN A 168 -8.19 -16.43 8.15
N SER A 169 -8.82 -17.57 8.43
CA SER A 169 -10.10 -17.97 7.85
C SER A 169 -10.07 -18.04 6.31
N ILE A 170 -8.89 -18.25 5.73
CA ILE A 170 -8.74 -18.40 4.28
C ILE A 170 -9.42 -19.72 3.90
N ASN A 171 -10.46 -19.65 3.09
CA ASN A 171 -11.34 -20.78 2.78
C ASN A 171 -11.88 -21.50 4.04
N GLY A 172 -12.09 -20.77 5.13
CA GLY A 172 -12.68 -21.30 6.37
C GLY A 172 -11.68 -21.54 7.50
N ASP A 173 -10.59 -22.28 7.26
CA ASP A 173 -9.74 -22.79 8.36
C ASP A 173 -8.23 -22.62 8.16
N THR A 174 -7.77 -22.13 7.00
CA THR A 174 -6.32 -21.96 6.75
C THR A 174 -5.85 -20.55 7.05
N SER A 175 -4.54 -20.41 7.28
CA SER A 175 -3.91 -19.12 7.52
C SER A 175 -2.59 -19.00 6.78
N ASP A 176 -2.31 -17.79 6.34
CA ASP A 176 -1.06 -17.44 5.68
C ASP A 176 -0.52 -16.12 6.20
N SER A 177 0.80 -15.99 6.15
CA SER A 177 1.52 -14.77 6.48
C SER A 177 2.00 -14.08 5.21
N PHE A 178 1.99 -12.76 5.25
CA PHE A 178 2.40 -11.91 4.14
C PHE A 178 3.29 -10.79 4.66
N VAL A 179 4.15 -10.26 3.78
CA VAL A 179 4.96 -9.07 4.07
C VAL A 179 4.89 -8.08 2.92
N THR A 180 5.10 -6.80 3.23
CA THR A 180 5.17 -5.76 2.20
C THR A 180 6.27 -6.04 1.17
N MET A 181 6.03 -5.63 -0.06
CA MET A 181 6.95 -5.73 -1.19
C MET A 181 6.89 -4.47 -2.05
N THR A 182 8.06 -4.05 -2.52
CA THR A 182 8.25 -2.96 -3.49
C THR A 182 9.28 -3.38 -4.54
N PRO A 183 9.07 -3.07 -5.84
CA PRO A 183 7.85 -2.51 -6.43
C PRO A 183 6.68 -3.52 -6.39
N PRO A 184 5.42 -3.04 -6.52
CA PRO A 184 4.25 -3.93 -6.58
C PRO A 184 4.42 -5.00 -7.68
N PRO A 185 3.81 -6.18 -7.54
CA PRO A 185 3.90 -7.21 -8.57
C PRO A 185 3.45 -6.60 -9.91
N SER A 186 4.21 -6.84 -10.97
CA SER A 186 3.84 -6.41 -12.32
C SER A 186 2.62 -7.20 -12.77
N VAL A 187 1.43 -6.71 -12.42
CA VAL A 187 0.19 -7.20 -13.03
C VAL A 187 0.25 -6.75 -14.49
N PRO A 188 0.20 -7.67 -15.47
CA PRO A 188 0.09 -7.28 -16.86
C PRO A 188 -1.09 -6.33 -17.00
N ALA A 189 -0.83 -5.09 -17.44
CA ALA A 189 -1.87 -4.08 -17.59
C ALA A 189 -3.08 -4.71 -18.31
N PRO A 190 -4.32 -4.48 -17.84
CA PRO A 190 -5.51 -5.05 -18.47
C PRO A 190 -5.44 -4.83 -19.97
N ALA A 191 -5.76 -5.86 -20.76
CA ALA A 191 -5.68 -5.81 -22.22
C ALA A 191 -6.37 -4.58 -22.85
N ALA A 192 -7.25 -3.90 -22.10
CA ALA A 192 -7.83 -2.61 -22.43
C ALA A 192 -6.81 -1.51 -22.80
N VAL A 193 -5.64 -1.42 -22.17
CA VAL A 193 -4.62 -0.41 -22.54
C VAL A 193 -3.98 -0.75 -23.88
N ALA A 194 -3.66 -2.03 -24.10
CA ALA A 194 -3.16 -2.52 -25.37
C ALA A 194 -4.20 -2.36 -26.50
N LEU A 195 -5.44 -2.76 -26.26
CA LEU A 195 -6.57 -2.61 -27.20
C LEU A 195 -6.90 -1.15 -27.46
N GLY A 196 -6.80 -0.27 -26.46
CA GLY A 196 -6.99 1.17 -26.62
C GLY A 196 -5.96 1.78 -27.56
N SER A 197 -4.68 1.40 -27.42
CA SER A 197 -3.62 1.85 -28.32
C SER A 197 -3.80 1.33 -29.76
N ILE A 198 -4.22 0.08 -29.93
CA ILE A 198 -4.55 -0.51 -31.23
C ILE A 198 -5.76 0.19 -31.85
N GLY A 199 -6.79 0.49 -31.06
CA GLY A 199 -7.99 1.21 -31.50
C GLY A 199 -7.68 2.61 -32.02
N ILE A 200 -6.83 3.37 -31.32
CA ILE A 200 -6.39 4.70 -31.76
C ILE A 200 -5.59 4.62 -33.06
N ALA A 201 -4.70 3.64 -33.20
CA ALA A 201 -3.92 3.44 -34.42
C ALA A 201 -4.80 3.10 -35.62
N LEU A 202 -5.80 2.22 -35.44
CA LEU A 202 -6.77 1.84 -36.48
C LEU A 202 -7.65 3.01 -36.92
N VAL A 203 -8.16 3.81 -35.97
CA VAL A 203 -8.97 5.01 -36.27
C VAL A 203 -8.14 6.05 -37.02
N GLY A 204 -6.87 6.26 -36.62
CA GLY A 204 -5.95 7.14 -37.32
C GLY A 204 -5.67 6.70 -38.77
N TRP A 205 -5.51 5.39 -38.98
CA TRP A 205 -5.31 4.82 -40.32
C TRP A 205 -6.56 4.93 -41.20
N LEU A 206 -7.74 4.61 -40.66
CA LEU A 206 -9.01 4.72 -41.40
C LEU A 206 -9.32 6.17 -41.79
N ARG A 207 -9.03 7.15 -40.93
CA ARG A 207 -9.20 8.58 -41.25
C ARG A 207 -8.27 9.06 -42.37
N ARG A 208 -7.05 8.53 -42.46
CA ARG A 208 -6.12 8.84 -43.56
C ARG A 208 -6.60 8.28 -44.90
N ARG A 209 -7.31 7.15 -44.89
CA ARG A 209 -7.81 6.51 -46.11
C ARG A 209 -9.04 7.19 -46.72
N ASN A 210 -9.83 7.90 -45.91
CA ASN A 210 -11.01 8.63 -46.37
C ASN A 210 -10.70 10.10 -46.76
N ALA A 211 -9.44 10.54 -46.63
CA ALA A 211 -8.98 11.88 -46.98
C ALA A 211 -8.18 11.92 -48.31
N ILE A 212 -8.21 10.83 -49.08
CA ILE A 212 -7.67 10.66 -50.44
C ILE A 212 -8.85 10.26 -51.32
#